data_AF-X1NRR3-F1
#
_entry.id   AF-X1NRR3-F1
#
_cell.length_a   1.000
_cell.length_b   1.000
_cell.length_c   1.000
_cell.angle_alpha   90.00
_cell.angle_beta   90.00
_cell.angle_gamma   90.00
#
_symmetry.space_group_name_H-M   'P 1'
#
loop_
_entity.id
_entity.type
_entity.pdbx_description
1 polymer ?
#
loop_
_entity_poly.entity_id
_entity_poly.type
_entity_poly.pdbx_seq_one_letter_code
_entity_poly.pdbx_strand_id
1 'polypeptide(L)'
;MNERAYEEYKRKQPTTPLEGLREKLRNARPPSISILLGVFRNVETYNDFVNLVREYLPEREKEILEKPTPHEQMACFASHFEDRYLPLHPSFKDGYCEDDYYELLREIPIIVMGFSWEDYHELDSARLGAQLMSYLFESPIQGYDEGERVALVDGFAPEYQREAQRVPTNGITLDTAKRILKGKKWLGLRNWAQYIYQDTGNWFLDTDQEMRYSGMQNDWDKETVEAMSKEWLQAITFYDKMMEFAGWLED
;
A
#
# COMPACT_ATOMS: atom_id res chain seq x y z
N MET A 1 7.63 61.28 -23.85
CA MET A 1 7.01 60.02 -23.35
C MET A 1 5.81 59.76 -24.24
N ASN A 2 5.76 58.60 -24.90
CA ASN A 2 4.87 58.34 -26.05
C ASN A 2 3.40 58.26 -25.59
N GLU A 3 2.53 59.16 -26.06
CA GLU A 3 1.11 59.27 -25.66
C GLU A 3 0.35 57.94 -25.79
N ARG A 4 0.73 57.13 -26.79
CA ARG A 4 0.21 55.76 -26.97
C ARG A 4 0.53 54.80 -25.82
N ALA A 5 1.73 54.89 -25.23
CA ALA A 5 2.14 54.03 -24.13
C ALA A 5 1.42 54.42 -22.81
N TYR A 6 1.07 55.69 -22.66
CA TYR A 6 0.31 56.17 -21.51
C TYR A 6 -1.18 55.79 -21.57
N GLU A 7 -1.77 55.83 -22.77
CA GLU A 7 -3.14 55.36 -23.01
C GLU A 7 -3.28 53.83 -22.89
N GLU A 8 -2.28 53.05 -23.34
CA GLU A 8 -2.24 51.60 -23.07
C GLU A 8 -2.07 51.26 -21.59
N TYR A 9 -1.29 52.05 -20.85
CA TYR A 9 -1.13 51.88 -19.40
C TYR A 9 -2.44 52.14 -18.66
N LYS A 10 -3.20 53.18 -19.04
CA LYS A 10 -4.54 53.45 -18.49
C LYS A 10 -5.54 52.34 -18.80
N ARG A 11 -5.51 51.77 -20.01
CA ARG A 11 -6.39 50.64 -20.40
C ARG A 11 -6.11 49.35 -19.63
N LYS A 12 -4.91 49.19 -19.08
CA LYS A 12 -4.52 48.01 -18.28
C LYS A 12 -4.78 48.17 -16.78
N GLN A 13 -5.23 49.33 -16.31
CA GLN A 13 -5.57 49.49 -14.90
C GLN A 13 -7.00 48.97 -14.64
N PRO A 14 -7.20 48.17 -13.57
CA PRO A 14 -8.51 47.64 -13.23
C PRO A 14 -9.49 48.78 -12.98
N THR A 15 -10.60 48.77 -13.72
CA THR A 15 -11.60 49.84 -13.76
C THR A 15 -12.44 49.91 -12.49
N THR A 16 -12.39 48.89 -11.64
CA THR A 16 -13.09 48.84 -10.35
C THR A 16 -12.23 48.21 -9.25
N PRO A 17 -12.45 48.58 -7.96
CA PRO A 17 -11.78 47.95 -6.82
C PRO A 17 -11.97 46.42 -6.78
N LEU A 18 -13.11 45.92 -7.26
CA LEU A 18 -13.41 44.49 -7.35
C LEU A 18 -12.59 43.78 -8.45
N GLU A 19 -12.38 44.43 -9.60
CA GLU A 19 -11.49 43.89 -10.64
C GLU A 19 -10.03 43.90 -10.19
N GLY A 20 -9.61 44.93 -9.47
CA GLY A 20 -8.27 45.01 -8.88
C GLY A 20 -8.05 43.94 -7.81
N LEU A 21 -9.06 43.66 -6.99
CA LEU A 21 -9.04 42.55 -6.05
C LEU A 21 -9.01 41.20 -6.78
N ARG A 22 -9.83 41.01 -7.83
CA ARG A 22 -9.87 39.78 -8.63
C ARG A 22 -8.55 39.50 -9.33
N GLU A 23 -7.91 40.51 -9.90
CA GLU A 23 -6.55 40.43 -10.49
C GLU A 23 -5.51 40.05 -9.44
N LYS A 24 -5.52 40.72 -8.29
CA LYS A 24 -4.59 40.41 -7.19
C LYS A 24 -4.78 39.00 -6.66
N LEU A 25 -6.02 38.54 -6.49
CA LEU A 25 -6.32 37.18 -6.06
C LEU A 25 -5.96 36.16 -7.15
N ARG A 26 -6.24 36.42 -8.43
CA ARG A 26 -5.78 35.53 -9.53
C ARG A 26 -4.27 35.39 -9.57
N ASN A 27 -3.55 36.49 -9.38
CA ASN A 27 -2.08 36.51 -9.41
C ASN A 27 -1.47 35.89 -8.13
N ALA A 28 -2.14 36.04 -6.99
CA ALA A 28 -1.70 35.48 -5.72
C ALA A 28 -2.02 33.98 -5.58
N ARG A 29 -2.94 33.44 -6.40
CA ARG A 29 -3.47 32.06 -6.28
C ARG A 29 -3.75 31.70 -4.81
N PRO A 30 -4.60 32.46 -4.11
CA PRO A 30 -4.87 32.20 -2.71
C PRO A 30 -5.40 30.77 -2.57
N PRO A 31 -5.07 30.08 -1.47
CA PRO A 31 -5.61 28.75 -1.19
C PRO A 31 -7.14 28.77 -1.30
N SER A 32 -7.71 27.64 -1.72
CA SER A 32 -9.17 27.49 -1.78
C SER A 32 -9.79 27.83 -0.41
N ILE A 33 -11.03 28.32 -0.39
CA ILE A 33 -11.74 28.59 0.87
C ILE A 33 -11.85 27.31 1.71
N SER A 34 -11.93 26.14 1.08
CA SER A 34 -11.88 24.83 1.74
C SER A 34 -10.53 24.58 2.43
N ILE A 35 -9.40 24.93 1.79
CA ILE A 35 -8.07 24.89 2.42
C ILE A 35 -8.01 25.85 3.59
N LEU A 36 -8.51 27.08 3.44
CA LEU A 36 -8.53 28.05 4.55
C LEU A 36 -9.35 27.52 5.74
N LEU A 37 -10.51 26.91 5.49
CA LEU A 37 -11.34 26.30 6.54
C LEU A 37 -10.70 25.05 7.17
N GLY A 38 -10.01 24.22 6.38
CA GLY A 38 -9.23 23.08 6.85
C GLY A 38 -8.04 23.52 7.70
N VAL A 39 -7.28 24.51 7.24
CA VAL A 39 -6.18 25.14 7.98
C VAL A 39 -6.69 25.74 9.28
N PHE A 40 -7.82 26.48 9.29
CA PHE A 40 -8.37 27.04 10.53
C PHE A 40 -8.87 25.98 11.53
N ARG A 41 -9.20 24.77 11.07
CA ARG A 41 -9.56 23.64 11.95
C ARG A 41 -8.32 22.89 12.46
N ASN A 42 -7.23 22.86 11.68
CA ASN A 42 -6.10 21.95 11.85
C ASN A 42 -4.76 22.60 11.41
N VAL A 43 -4.41 23.78 11.95
CA VAL A 43 -3.19 24.53 11.52
C VAL A 43 -1.90 23.73 11.75
N GLU A 44 -1.84 22.99 12.85
CA GLU A 44 -0.65 22.22 13.25
C GLU A 44 -0.41 21.06 12.25
N THR A 45 -1.43 20.25 11.97
CA THR A 45 -1.29 19.11 11.06
C THR A 45 -1.05 19.54 9.61
N TYR A 46 -1.54 20.71 9.17
CA TYR A 46 -1.16 21.24 7.86
C TYR A 46 0.34 21.57 7.77
N ASN A 47 0.91 22.21 8.79
CA ASN A 47 2.34 22.54 8.79
C ASN A 47 3.20 21.28 8.84
N ASP A 48 2.79 20.28 9.61
CA ASP A 48 3.47 18.99 9.68
C ASP A 48 3.43 18.27 8.32
N PHE A 49 2.28 18.29 7.64
CA PHE A 49 2.18 17.77 6.27
C PHE A 49 3.08 18.54 5.29
N VAL A 50 3.14 19.87 5.36
CA VAL A 50 4.05 20.67 4.52
C VAL A 50 5.52 20.29 4.78
N ASN A 51 5.89 20.07 6.04
CA ASN A 51 7.24 19.61 6.39
C ASN A 51 7.51 18.21 5.83
N LEU A 52 6.55 17.30 5.92
CA LEU A 52 6.62 15.97 5.33
C LEU A 52 6.85 16.02 3.82
N VAL A 53 6.09 16.84 3.10
CA VAL A 53 6.24 17.05 1.66
C VAL A 53 7.64 17.58 1.33
N ARG A 54 8.15 18.56 2.09
CA ARG A 54 9.49 19.13 1.89
C ARG A 54 10.61 18.14 2.17
N GLU A 55 10.40 17.24 3.12
CA GLU A 55 11.40 16.24 3.49
C GLU A 55 11.51 15.14 2.43
N TYR A 56 10.39 14.60 1.97
CA TYR A 56 10.38 13.42 1.11
C TYR A 56 10.25 13.73 -0.38
N LEU A 57 9.54 14.82 -0.74
CA LEU A 57 9.20 15.19 -2.12
C LEU A 57 9.32 16.71 -2.38
N PRO A 58 10.45 17.36 -2.05
CA PRO A 58 10.59 18.82 -2.18
C PRO A 58 10.37 19.32 -3.61
N GLU A 59 10.74 18.54 -4.62
CA GLU A 59 10.54 18.86 -6.04
C GLU A 59 9.07 18.86 -6.46
N ARG A 60 8.19 18.20 -5.70
CA ARG A 60 6.74 18.14 -5.93
C ARG A 60 5.93 19.03 -5.00
N GLU A 61 6.58 19.79 -4.10
CA GLU A 61 5.92 20.61 -3.08
C GLU A 61 4.79 21.46 -3.68
N LYS A 62 5.09 22.21 -4.74
CA LYS A 62 4.09 23.08 -5.38
C LYS A 62 2.93 22.28 -5.98
N GLU A 63 3.22 21.18 -6.65
CA GLU A 63 2.21 20.35 -7.30
C GLU A 63 1.24 19.74 -6.29
N ILE A 64 1.78 19.27 -5.16
CA ILE A 64 1.02 18.69 -4.06
C ILE A 64 0.21 19.78 -3.35
N LEU A 65 0.84 20.86 -2.89
CA LEU A 65 0.17 21.88 -2.07
C LEU A 65 -0.81 22.78 -2.86
N GLU A 66 -0.73 22.82 -4.20
CA GLU A 66 -1.73 23.50 -5.04
C GLU A 66 -3.05 22.70 -5.17
N LYS A 67 -3.14 21.47 -4.67
CA LYS A 67 -4.38 20.67 -4.74
C LYS A 67 -5.50 21.28 -3.87
N PRO A 68 -6.76 21.27 -4.35
CA PRO A 68 -7.86 22.02 -3.73
C PRO A 68 -8.32 21.57 -2.34
N THR A 69 -8.12 20.30 -1.96
CA THR A 69 -8.53 19.73 -0.65
C THR A 69 -7.39 18.95 0.03
N PRO A 70 -7.43 18.78 1.37
CA PRO A 70 -6.48 17.91 2.08
C PRO A 70 -6.39 16.50 1.50
N HIS A 71 -7.55 15.90 1.21
CA HIS A 71 -7.60 14.59 0.56
C HIS A 71 -6.82 14.55 -0.76
N GLU A 72 -7.05 15.52 -1.67
CA GLU A 72 -6.33 15.57 -2.94
C GLU A 72 -4.83 15.86 -2.77
N GLN A 73 -4.44 16.61 -1.74
CA GLN A 73 -3.03 16.83 -1.38
C GLN A 73 -2.37 15.52 -0.95
N MET A 74 -3.00 14.77 -0.03
CA MET A 74 -2.48 13.49 0.45
C MET A 74 -2.46 12.43 -0.64
N ALA A 75 -3.51 12.34 -1.48
CA ALA A 75 -3.55 11.46 -2.64
C ALA A 75 -2.37 11.75 -3.58
N CYS A 76 -2.13 13.04 -3.88
CA CYS A 76 -1.02 13.45 -4.73
C CYS A 76 0.34 13.15 -4.09
N PHE A 77 0.48 13.35 -2.78
CA PHE A 77 1.68 12.98 -2.04
C PHE A 77 1.92 11.46 -2.12
N ALA A 78 0.91 10.64 -1.81
CA ALA A 78 1.00 9.19 -1.85
C ALA A 78 1.41 8.65 -3.23
N SER A 79 0.84 9.20 -4.32
CA SER A 79 1.22 8.83 -5.68
C SER A 79 2.66 9.18 -6.06
N HIS A 80 3.20 10.30 -5.59
CA HIS A 80 4.60 10.64 -5.86
C HIS A 80 5.57 9.94 -4.90
N PHE A 81 5.10 9.61 -3.69
CA PHE A 81 5.89 8.92 -2.67
C PHE A 81 6.15 7.47 -3.08
N GLU A 82 5.15 6.78 -3.63
CA GLU A 82 5.28 5.39 -4.08
C GLU A 82 6.26 5.22 -5.25
N ASP A 83 6.42 6.23 -6.10
CA ASP A 83 7.41 6.22 -7.18
C ASP A 83 8.86 6.16 -6.68
N ARG A 84 9.11 6.58 -5.43
CA ARG A 84 10.46 6.73 -4.87
C ARG A 84 10.75 5.79 -3.71
N TYR A 85 9.75 5.49 -2.90
CA TYR A 85 9.92 4.79 -1.63
C TYR A 85 9.10 3.49 -1.62
N LEU A 86 7.88 3.55 -1.09
CA LEU A 86 6.97 2.43 -0.97
C LEU A 86 5.51 2.92 -1.10
N PRO A 87 4.57 2.07 -1.53
CA PRO A 87 3.18 2.47 -1.62
C PRO A 87 2.60 2.68 -0.23
N LEU A 88 1.87 3.79 -0.12
CA LEU A 88 1.00 4.04 1.02
C LEU A 88 -0.34 3.33 0.82
N HIS A 89 -1.13 3.25 1.89
CA HIS A 89 -2.42 2.58 1.92
C HIS A 89 -3.36 3.13 0.82
N PRO A 90 -4.09 2.30 0.06
CA PRO A 90 -4.89 2.75 -1.08
C PRO A 90 -6.00 3.75 -0.72
N SER A 91 -6.47 3.75 0.53
CA SER A 91 -7.51 4.69 1.01
C SER A 91 -7.18 6.16 0.74
N PHE A 92 -5.90 6.53 0.70
CA PHE A 92 -5.45 7.88 0.37
C PHE A 92 -5.65 8.24 -1.10
N LYS A 93 -5.66 7.26 -2.01
CA LYS A 93 -5.88 7.46 -3.45
C LYS A 93 -7.34 7.21 -3.86
N ASP A 94 -8.04 6.34 -3.14
CA ASP A 94 -9.36 5.83 -3.53
C ASP A 94 -10.55 6.66 -2.99
N GLY A 95 -10.29 7.78 -2.29
CA GLY A 95 -11.37 8.64 -1.79
C GLY A 95 -11.96 8.23 -0.44
N TYR A 96 -11.35 7.28 0.27
CA TYR A 96 -11.86 6.75 1.54
C TYR A 96 -11.25 7.39 2.80
N CYS A 97 -10.16 8.15 2.64
CA CYS A 97 -9.53 8.91 3.73
C CYS A 97 -10.35 10.16 4.10
N GLU A 98 -10.43 10.48 5.39
CA GLU A 98 -11.06 11.70 5.88
C GLU A 98 -10.35 12.98 5.33
N ASP A 99 -11.08 14.10 5.31
CA ASP A 99 -10.57 15.41 4.89
C ASP A 99 -9.68 16.07 5.98
N ASP A 100 -8.74 15.32 6.55
CA ASP A 100 -7.72 15.82 7.48
C ASP A 100 -6.35 15.15 7.24
N TYR A 101 -5.28 15.75 7.76
CA TYR A 101 -3.92 15.21 7.61
C TYR A 101 -3.56 14.19 8.71
N TYR A 102 -4.42 13.98 9.70
CA TYR A 102 -4.08 13.24 10.91
C TYR A 102 -3.80 11.77 10.59
N GLU A 103 -4.62 11.14 9.73
CA GLU A 103 -4.42 9.74 9.34
C GLU A 103 -3.06 9.49 8.69
N LEU A 104 -2.58 10.44 7.86
CA LEU A 104 -1.28 10.34 7.22
C LEU A 104 -0.12 10.61 8.20
N LEU A 105 -0.31 11.52 9.16
CA LEU A 105 0.76 11.99 10.03
C LEU A 105 0.97 11.14 11.28
N ARG A 106 -0.06 10.39 11.71
CA ARG A 106 0.01 9.57 12.93
C ARG A 106 1.03 8.43 12.82
N GLU A 107 1.18 7.86 11.63
CA GLU A 107 2.11 6.78 11.33
C GLU A 107 2.29 6.69 9.81
N ILE A 108 3.33 6.00 9.33
CA ILE A 108 3.44 5.70 7.89
C ILE A 108 2.30 4.72 7.50
N PRO A 109 1.33 5.14 6.68
CA PRO A 109 0.18 4.31 6.37
C PRO A 109 0.56 3.38 5.22
N ILE A 110 1.06 2.19 5.54
CA ILE A 110 1.54 1.23 4.55
C ILE A 110 0.55 0.09 4.35
N ILE A 111 0.77 -0.66 3.27
CA ILE A 111 0.10 -1.92 2.98
C ILE A 111 0.91 -3.04 3.60
N VAL A 112 0.24 -3.99 4.27
CA VAL A 112 0.84 -5.27 4.63
C VAL A 112 0.35 -6.35 3.68
N MET A 113 1.20 -7.34 3.46
CA MET A 113 0.98 -8.44 2.53
C MET A 113 0.91 -9.78 3.25
N GLY A 114 0.88 -9.82 4.59
CA GLY A 114 0.93 -11.07 5.34
C GLY A 114 -0.33 -11.91 5.19
N PHE A 115 -0.14 -13.23 5.24
CA PHE A 115 -1.21 -14.21 5.14
C PHE A 115 -1.99 -14.30 6.45
N SER A 116 -3.27 -13.95 6.43
CA SER A 116 -4.14 -13.87 7.61
C SER A 116 -4.96 -15.15 7.81
N TRP A 117 -5.69 -15.19 8.94
CA TRP A 117 -6.70 -16.21 9.17
C TRP A 117 -7.82 -16.17 8.12
N GLU A 118 -8.26 -14.97 7.73
CA GLU A 118 -9.29 -14.78 6.70
C GLU A 118 -8.82 -15.32 5.34
N ASP A 119 -7.56 -15.05 4.96
CA ASP A 119 -6.98 -15.57 3.71
C ASP A 119 -7.01 -17.10 3.65
N TYR A 120 -6.81 -17.77 4.80
CA TYR A 120 -6.87 -19.23 4.86
C TYR A 120 -8.29 -19.76 4.64
N HIS A 121 -9.30 -19.10 5.22
CA HIS A 121 -10.71 -19.46 5.03
C HIS A 121 -11.22 -19.19 3.61
N GLU A 122 -10.66 -18.18 2.94
CA GLU A 122 -11.00 -17.83 1.56
C GLU A 122 -10.17 -18.58 0.50
N LEU A 123 -9.32 -19.54 0.92
CA LEU A 123 -8.50 -20.32 -0.03
C LEU A 123 -9.33 -21.04 -1.08
N ASP A 124 -10.56 -21.48 -0.77
CA ASP A 124 -11.44 -22.15 -1.73
C ASP A 124 -11.81 -21.28 -2.95
N SER A 125 -11.77 -19.97 -2.75
CA SER A 125 -12.06 -18.91 -3.72
C SER A 125 -10.80 -18.34 -4.36
N ALA A 126 -9.61 -18.71 -3.84
CA ALA A 126 -8.33 -18.32 -4.42
C ALA A 126 -8.08 -19.01 -5.76
N ARG A 127 -7.04 -18.59 -6.48
CA ARG A 127 -6.62 -19.24 -7.73
C ARG A 127 -6.14 -20.69 -7.48
N LEU A 128 -6.38 -21.59 -8.43
CA LEU A 128 -6.09 -23.02 -8.31
C LEU A 128 -4.65 -23.31 -7.88
N GLY A 129 -3.66 -22.60 -8.43
CA GLY A 129 -2.26 -22.79 -8.07
C GLY A 129 -1.98 -22.51 -6.59
N ALA A 130 -2.61 -21.48 -6.01
CA ALA A 130 -2.49 -21.17 -4.59
C ALA A 130 -3.19 -22.23 -3.72
N GLN A 131 -4.34 -22.73 -4.15
CA GLN A 131 -5.03 -23.84 -3.48
C GLN A 131 -4.16 -25.10 -3.46
N LEU A 132 -3.60 -25.48 -4.61
CA LEU A 132 -2.72 -26.64 -4.75
C LEU A 132 -1.46 -26.51 -3.89
N MET A 133 -0.81 -25.34 -3.88
CA MET A 133 0.35 -25.11 -3.02
C MET A 133 -0.01 -25.19 -1.53
N SER A 134 -1.13 -24.60 -1.12
CA SER A 134 -1.59 -24.62 0.28
C SER A 134 -1.87 -26.03 0.76
N TYR A 135 -2.53 -26.84 -0.07
CA TYR A 135 -2.86 -28.21 0.28
C TYR A 135 -1.63 -29.08 0.57
N LEU A 136 -0.46 -28.76 0.00
CA LEU A 136 0.76 -29.53 0.23
C LEU A 136 1.28 -29.42 1.67
N PHE A 137 0.98 -28.32 2.36
CA PHE A 137 1.54 -28.02 3.67
C PHE A 137 0.55 -28.36 4.79
N GLU A 138 1.12 -28.50 5.98
CA GLU A 138 0.32 -28.54 7.20
C GLU A 138 -0.40 -27.20 7.38
N SER A 139 -1.57 -27.21 8.05
CA SER A 139 -2.29 -25.98 8.35
C SER A 139 -1.40 -25.08 9.22
N PRO A 140 -1.21 -23.79 8.85
CA PRO A 140 -0.45 -22.86 9.68
C PRO A 140 -1.21 -22.46 10.96
N ILE A 141 -2.53 -22.68 11.01
CA ILE A 141 -3.39 -22.28 12.12
C ILE A 141 -3.47 -23.42 13.13
N GLN A 142 -2.69 -23.34 14.20
CA GLN A 142 -2.68 -24.34 15.26
C GLN A 142 -4.02 -24.36 16.02
N GLY A 143 -4.63 -25.55 16.13
CA GLY A 143 -5.79 -25.79 17.00
C GLY A 143 -7.17 -25.59 16.38
N TYR A 144 -7.23 -25.19 15.10
CA TYR A 144 -8.47 -24.93 14.34
C TYR A 144 -8.36 -25.45 12.89
N ASP A 145 -7.83 -26.65 12.68
CA ASP A 145 -8.08 -27.36 11.41
C ASP A 145 -9.43 -28.07 11.60
N GLU A 146 -10.52 -27.36 11.31
CA GLU A 146 -11.89 -27.89 11.32
C GLU A 146 -12.20 -28.71 10.06
N GLY A 147 -11.16 -29.06 9.29
CA GLY A 147 -11.27 -29.78 8.04
C GLY A 147 -11.19 -28.88 6.81
N GLU A 148 -10.67 -27.65 6.93
CA GLU A 148 -10.49 -26.74 5.80
C GLU A 148 -9.60 -27.38 4.72
N ARG A 149 -8.56 -28.11 5.12
CA ARG A 149 -7.70 -28.84 4.18
C ARG A 149 -8.45 -29.97 3.45
N VAL A 150 -9.46 -30.57 4.09
CA VAL A 150 -10.34 -31.56 3.48
C VAL A 150 -11.33 -30.89 2.52
N ALA A 151 -11.93 -29.77 2.93
CA ALA A 151 -12.84 -28.99 2.09
C ALA A 151 -12.16 -28.48 0.80
N LEU A 152 -10.89 -28.07 0.87
CA LEU A 152 -10.11 -27.68 -0.30
C LEU A 152 -9.99 -28.82 -1.34
N VAL A 153 -9.78 -30.06 -0.89
CA VAL A 153 -9.68 -31.22 -1.82
C VAL A 153 -11.02 -31.52 -2.47
N ASP A 154 -12.11 -31.43 -1.72
CA ASP A 154 -13.44 -31.70 -2.25
C ASP A 154 -13.81 -30.73 -3.38
N GLY A 155 -13.28 -29.50 -3.35
CA GLY A 155 -13.41 -28.51 -4.41
C GLY A 155 -12.55 -28.78 -5.66
N PHE A 156 -11.53 -29.63 -5.58
CA PHE A 156 -10.65 -29.93 -6.71
C PHE A 156 -11.31 -30.80 -7.76
N ALA A 157 -10.86 -30.68 -9.01
CA ALA A 157 -11.19 -31.62 -10.06
C ALA A 157 -10.72 -33.06 -9.70
N PRO A 158 -11.42 -34.13 -10.13
CA PRO A 158 -11.14 -35.50 -9.71
C PRO A 158 -9.68 -35.96 -9.93
N GLU A 159 -9.01 -35.46 -10.96
CA GLU A 159 -7.60 -35.72 -11.25
C GLU A 159 -6.67 -35.23 -10.12
N TYR A 160 -6.95 -34.06 -9.56
CA TYR A 160 -6.17 -33.48 -8.46
C TYR A 160 -6.53 -34.12 -7.13
N GLN A 161 -7.79 -34.51 -6.92
CA GLN A 161 -8.20 -35.28 -5.74
C GLN A 161 -7.41 -36.58 -5.59
N ARG A 162 -7.11 -37.25 -6.72
CA ARG A 162 -6.31 -38.47 -6.71
C ARG A 162 -4.86 -38.21 -6.33
N GLU A 163 -4.25 -37.17 -6.86
CA GLU A 163 -2.87 -36.80 -6.53
C GLU A 163 -2.77 -36.27 -5.09
N ALA A 164 -3.79 -35.59 -4.59
CA ALA A 164 -3.90 -35.11 -3.23
C ALA A 164 -3.77 -36.25 -2.18
N GLN A 165 -4.25 -37.46 -2.50
CA GLN A 165 -4.09 -38.64 -1.64
C GLN A 165 -2.63 -39.07 -1.40
N ARG A 166 -1.68 -38.57 -2.20
CA ARG A 166 -0.24 -38.81 -2.01
C ARG A 166 0.41 -37.87 -1.02
N VAL A 167 -0.25 -36.76 -0.69
CA VAL A 167 0.23 -35.81 0.32
C VAL A 167 -0.04 -36.42 1.69
N PRO A 168 0.89 -36.28 2.67
CA PRO A 168 0.63 -36.72 4.03
C PRO A 168 -0.72 -36.19 4.56
N THR A 169 -1.40 -36.97 5.41
CA THR A 169 -2.71 -36.59 5.96
C THR A 169 -2.70 -35.20 6.60
N ASN A 170 -1.61 -34.85 7.28
CA ASN A 170 -1.45 -33.56 7.95
C ASN A 170 -0.63 -32.57 7.12
N GLY A 171 -0.36 -32.85 5.85
CA GLY A 171 0.51 -32.02 5.02
C GLY A 171 2.00 -32.12 5.37
N ILE A 172 2.80 -31.30 4.68
CA ILE A 172 4.25 -31.19 4.87
C ILE A 172 4.53 -30.05 5.85
N THR A 173 5.29 -30.33 6.92
CA THR A 173 5.69 -29.30 7.89
C THR A 173 6.64 -28.28 7.26
N LEU A 174 6.64 -27.03 7.75
CA LEU A 174 7.54 -25.97 7.27
C LEU A 174 9.02 -26.38 7.34
N ASP A 175 9.47 -27.00 8.43
CA ASP A 175 10.85 -27.50 8.57
C ASP A 175 11.21 -28.55 7.51
N THR A 176 10.25 -29.42 7.18
CA THR A 176 10.44 -30.40 6.12
C THR A 176 10.49 -29.73 4.76
N ALA A 177 9.60 -28.77 4.49
CA ALA A 177 9.58 -27.97 3.27
C ALA A 177 10.92 -27.25 3.06
N LYS A 178 11.44 -26.54 4.07
CA LYS A 178 12.76 -25.87 4.04
C LYS A 178 13.90 -26.83 3.70
N ARG A 179 13.80 -28.08 4.15
CA ARG A 179 14.81 -29.13 3.92
C ARG A 179 14.73 -29.79 2.55
N ILE A 180 13.54 -30.04 2.01
CA ILE A 180 13.36 -30.80 0.75
C ILE A 180 13.23 -29.90 -0.48
N LEU A 181 12.66 -28.70 -0.35
CA LEU A 181 12.44 -27.76 -1.44
C LEU A 181 13.70 -26.91 -1.71
N LYS A 182 14.74 -27.56 -2.23
CA LYS A 182 16.03 -26.92 -2.52
C LYS A 182 16.19 -26.54 -4.00
N GLY A 183 16.87 -25.42 -4.23
CA GLY A 183 17.22 -24.95 -5.56
C GLY A 183 16.15 -24.06 -6.19
N LYS A 184 16.51 -23.42 -7.31
CA LYS A 184 15.69 -22.37 -7.95
C LYS A 184 14.32 -22.85 -8.41
N LYS A 185 14.22 -24.11 -8.84
CA LYS A 185 12.95 -24.68 -9.34
C LYS A 185 11.84 -24.77 -8.30
N TRP A 186 12.19 -24.88 -7.01
CA TRP A 186 11.23 -25.01 -5.91
C TRP A 186 11.10 -23.72 -5.10
N LEU A 187 11.68 -22.61 -5.59
CA LEU A 187 11.74 -21.36 -4.85
C LEU A 187 10.35 -20.84 -4.53
N GLY A 188 9.44 -20.76 -5.51
CA GLY A 188 8.08 -20.26 -5.30
C GLY A 188 7.28 -21.10 -4.31
N LEU A 189 7.33 -22.43 -4.43
CA LEU A 189 6.66 -23.33 -3.48
C LEU A 189 7.23 -23.24 -2.06
N ARG A 190 8.55 -23.09 -1.91
CA ARG A 190 9.17 -22.87 -0.60
C ARG A 190 8.78 -21.51 -0.03
N ASN A 191 8.72 -20.48 -0.87
CA ASN A 191 8.29 -19.14 -0.48
C ASN A 191 6.83 -19.17 0.00
N TRP A 192 5.94 -19.89 -0.70
CA TRP A 192 4.56 -20.12 -0.26
C TRP A 192 4.50 -20.76 1.13
N ALA A 193 5.29 -21.81 1.36
CA ALA A 193 5.36 -22.45 2.68
C ALA A 193 5.79 -21.48 3.79
N GLN A 194 6.76 -20.61 3.53
CA GLN A 194 7.20 -19.61 4.52
C GLN A 194 6.12 -18.53 4.72
N TYR A 195 5.46 -18.13 3.65
CA TYR A 195 4.46 -17.08 3.63
C TYR A 195 3.21 -17.43 4.45
N ILE A 196 2.60 -18.60 4.23
CA ILE A 196 1.39 -19.00 4.96
C ILE A 196 1.65 -19.21 6.47
N TYR A 197 2.90 -19.43 6.85
CA TYR A 197 3.35 -19.56 8.24
C TYR A 197 3.91 -18.25 8.81
N GLN A 198 3.88 -17.14 8.04
CA GLN A 198 4.42 -15.84 8.45
C GLN A 198 5.89 -15.93 8.95
N ASP A 199 6.72 -16.74 8.26
CA ASP A 199 8.13 -17.01 8.61
C ASP A 199 9.06 -16.79 7.39
N THR A 200 8.86 -15.65 6.73
CA THR A 200 9.66 -15.20 5.58
C THR A 200 10.89 -14.40 5.99
N GLY A 201 10.88 -13.82 7.19
CA GLY A 201 11.88 -12.88 7.69
C GLY A 201 11.72 -11.49 7.10
N ASN A 202 10.54 -11.15 6.58
CA ASN A 202 10.21 -9.85 6.00
C ASN A 202 8.92 -9.34 6.66
N TRP A 203 8.99 -8.15 7.26
CA TRP A 203 7.91 -7.64 8.08
C TRP A 203 6.59 -7.48 7.30
N PHE A 204 6.66 -7.09 6.02
CA PHE A 204 5.46 -6.94 5.17
C PHE A 204 4.74 -8.26 4.89
N LEU A 205 5.47 -9.38 4.84
CA LEU A 205 4.92 -10.70 4.54
C LEU A 205 4.59 -11.51 5.79
N ASP A 206 5.17 -11.14 6.93
CA ASP A 206 4.99 -11.82 8.21
C ASP A 206 3.99 -11.09 9.13
N THR A 207 3.40 -9.99 8.67
CA THR A 207 2.42 -9.18 9.42
C THR A 207 1.13 -9.10 8.62
N ASP A 208 0.01 -9.53 9.19
CA ASP A 208 -1.32 -9.31 8.63
C ASP A 208 -1.95 -7.99 9.16
N GLN A 209 -3.17 -7.68 8.70
CA GLN A 209 -3.86 -6.44 9.08
C GLN A 209 -4.18 -6.38 10.58
N GLU A 210 -4.60 -7.49 11.20
CA GLU A 210 -4.91 -7.54 12.63
C GLU A 210 -3.66 -7.30 13.48
N MET A 211 -2.54 -7.93 13.10
CA MET A 211 -1.24 -7.72 13.71
C MET A 211 -0.75 -6.28 13.54
N ARG A 212 -0.95 -5.69 12.35
CA ARG A 212 -0.63 -4.28 12.09
C ARG A 212 -1.42 -3.36 13.04
N TYR A 213 -2.73 -3.54 13.15
CA TYR A 213 -3.58 -2.71 14.01
C TYR A 213 -3.26 -2.84 15.50
N SER A 214 -2.75 -4.00 15.93
CA SER A 214 -2.33 -4.26 17.31
C SER A 214 -0.85 -3.95 17.59
N GLY A 215 -0.08 -3.62 16.55
CA GLY A 215 1.38 -3.53 16.56
C GLY A 215 1.97 -2.12 16.70
N MET A 216 3.28 -2.01 16.42
CA MET A 216 4.07 -0.78 16.53
C MET A 216 3.65 0.27 15.49
N GLN A 217 3.56 1.52 15.92
CA GLN A 217 3.45 2.68 15.04
C GLN A 217 4.81 2.93 14.37
N ASN A 218 4.79 3.10 13.04
CA ASN A 218 5.99 3.46 12.29
C ASN A 218 6.06 4.98 12.18
N ASP A 219 7.12 5.55 12.76
CA ASP A 219 7.34 6.99 12.75
C ASP A 219 7.81 7.48 11.37
N TRP A 220 7.47 8.73 11.05
CA TRP A 220 7.98 9.42 9.87
C TRP A 220 9.41 9.90 10.11
N ASP A 221 10.37 9.01 9.91
CA ASP A 221 11.78 9.36 9.83
C ASP A 221 12.46 8.68 8.65
N LYS A 222 13.56 9.30 8.19
CA LYS A 222 14.25 8.87 6.98
C LYS A 222 14.82 7.46 7.08
N GLU A 223 15.32 7.05 8.25
CA GLU A 223 15.89 5.72 8.44
C GLU A 223 14.79 4.65 8.34
N THR A 224 13.65 4.89 8.99
CA THR A 224 12.47 4.03 8.91
C THR A 224 11.94 3.94 7.49
N VAL A 225 11.73 5.06 6.79
CA VAL A 225 11.24 5.07 5.40
C VAL A 225 12.20 4.32 4.46
N GLU A 226 13.51 4.54 4.57
CA GLU A 226 14.50 3.86 3.73
C GLU A 226 14.55 2.35 4.01
N ALA A 227 14.50 1.94 5.28
CA ALA A 227 14.46 0.54 5.68
C ALA A 227 13.20 -0.16 5.14
N MET A 228 12.03 0.45 5.35
CA MET A 228 10.75 -0.07 4.88
C MET A 228 10.69 -0.15 3.35
N SER A 229 11.20 0.87 2.64
CA SER A 229 11.27 0.84 1.17
C SER A 229 12.08 -0.35 0.65
N LYS A 230 13.19 -0.65 1.31
CA LYS A 230 14.03 -1.80 0.97
C LYS A 230 13.32 -3.13 1.24
N GLU A 231 12.67 -3.27 2.40
CA GLU A 231 11.92 -4.46 2.75
C GLU A 231 10.72 -4.67 1.82
N TRP A 232 10.04 -3.60 1.42
CA TRP A 232 8.94 -3.65 0.45
C TRP A 232 9.37 -4.23 -0.90
N LEU A 233 10.51 -3.78 -1.44
CA LEU A 233 11.05 -4.33 -2.71
C LEU A 233 11.40 -5.82 -2.59
N GLN A 234 11.89 -6.25 -1.43
CA GLN A 234 12.14 -7.66 -1.15
C GLN A 234 10.82 -8.44 -1.07
N ALA A 235 9.80 -7.88 -0.42
CA ALA A 235 8.48 -8.49 -0.29
C ALA A 235 7.84 -8.73 -1.66
N ILE A 236 7.82 -7.72 -2.55
CA ILE A 236 7.30 -7.87 -3.91
C ILE A 236 8.06 -8.96 -4.66
N THR A 237 9.40 -8.93 -4.64
CA THR A 237 10.20 -9.93 -5.34
C THR A 237 9.92 -11.35 -4.83
N PHE A 238 9.74 -11.49 -3.52
CA PHE A 238 9.41 -12.77 -2.88
C PHE A 238 8.02 -13.26 -3.30
N TYR A 239 7.02 -12.37 -3.27
CA TYR A 239 5.63 -12.62 -3.63
C TYR A 239 5.47 -12.95 -5.11
N ASP A 240 6.16 -12.23 -5.99
CA ASP A 240 6.16 -12.49 -7.44
C ASP A 240 6.66 -13.90 -7.74
N LYS A 241 7.75 -14.36 -7.09
CA LYS A 241 8.27 -15.72 -7.30
C LYS A 241 7.30 -16.80 -6.84
N MET A 242 6.53 -16.50 -5.81
CA MET A 242 5.48 -17.36 -5.30
C MET A 242 4.30 -17.44 -6.28
N MET A 243 3.85 -16.28 -6.80
CA MET A 243 2.75 -16.20 -7.78
C MET A 243 3.13 -16.73 -9.16
N GLU A 244 4.38 -16.59 -9.61
CA GLU A 244 4.92 -17.23 -10.81
C GLU A 244 4.79 -18.76 -10.71
N PHE A 245 5.10 -19.33 -9.55
CA PHE A 245 4.97 -20.78 -9.33
C PHE A 245 3.51 -21.22 -9.27
N ALA A 246 2.63 -20.41 -8.68
CA ALA A 246 1.19 -20.65 -8.72
C ALA A 246 0.68 -20.71 -10.16
N GLY A 247 1.08 -19.75 -11.01
CA GLY A 247 0.71 -19.75 -12.43
C GLY A 247 1.25 -20.96 -13.19
N TRP A 248 2.50 -21.35 -12.93
CA TRP A 248 3.08 -22.55 -13.53
C TRP A 248 2.33 -23.85 -13.15
N LEU A 249 1.71 -23.93 -11.97
CA LEU A 249 0.90 -25.08 -11.58
C LEU A 249 -0.47 -25.14 -12.28
N GLU A 250 -0.93 -24.03 -12.84
CA GLU A 250 -2.22 -23.90 -13.50
C GLU A 250 -2.17 -24.20 -15.00
N ASP A 251 -0.97 -24.17 -15.59
CA ASP A 251 -0.69 -24.45 -17.01
C ASP A 251 -0.56 -25.97 -17.30
#